data_AF-A0A258YSU1-F1
#
_entry.id   AF-A0A258YSU1-F1
#
_cell.length_a   1.000
_cell.length_b   1.000
_cell.length_c   1.000
_cell.angle_alpha   90.00
_cell.angle_beta   90.00
_cell.angle_gamma   90.00
#
_symmetry.space_group_name_H-M   'P 1'
#
loop_
_entity.id
_entity.type
_entity.pdbx_description
1 polymer ?
#
loop_
_entity_poly.entity_id
_entity_poly.type
_entity_poly.pdbx_seq_one_letter_code
_entity_poly.pdbx_strand_id
1 'polypeptide(L)'
;MNRTLKLAVTTAIAAMGMVSQAHALTNSTSVTSGSLFLYAFEDRQLNTVDATNSAIFDLGLASAFDTASNQTFDFSANSAWTTYISTIANPANIHWGVFGSAFGNGGTNTQMLTTLSVVPASINGTAVNSAITNYNTEISVYNNESTCGASSSCGFNVVMINDLASAKFDDTAGILPSTVTAGLGDSMDFFKYKSNGTKASVLSTQTAFATGGDADYFTLSNTGVLTYTVAAVPEAETYGMMLAGLGLVGFMVRRRKAV
;
A
#
# COMPACT_ATOMS: atom_id res chain seq x y z
N MET A 1 44.51 -12.26 34.54
CA MET A 1 45.05 -11.42 33.45
C MET A 1 44.89 -12.18 32.15
N ASN A 2 43.75 -12.07 31.48
CA ASN A 2 43.42 -11.08 30.44
C ASN A 2 44.38 -11.13 29.23
N ARG A 3 43.88 -11.62 28.09
CA ARG A 3 43.86 -10.88 26.81
C ARG A 3 43.02 -11.62 25.76
N THR A 4 41.85 -11.04 25.52
CA THR A 4 40.86 -11.39 24.50
C THR A 4 41.39 -11.09 23.09
N LEU A 5 41.35 -12.09 22.21
CA LEU A 5 41.51 -11.88 20.77
C LEU A 5 40.17 -11.39 20.21
N LYS A 6 40.13 -10.14 19.75
CA LYS A 6 39.00 -9.58 19.01
C LYS A 6 39.04 -10.11 17.58
N LEU A 7 38.08 -10.95 17.20
CA LEU A 7 37.85 -11.34 15.81
C LEU A 7 37.07 -10.20 15.14
N ALA A 8 37.74 -9.45 14.27
CA ALA A 8 37.09 -8.43 13.45
C ALA A 8 36.31 -9.14 12.32
N VAL A 9 34.99 -9.12 12.42
CA VAL A 9 34.08 -9.53 11.34
C VAL A 9 33.99 -8.35 10.39
N THR A 10 34.74 -8.42 9.29
CA THR A 10 34.65 -7.48 8.17
C THR A 10 33.40 -7.84 7.38
N THR A 11 32.41 -6.96 7.40
CA THR A 11 31.17 -7.04 6.61
C THR A 11 31.51 -7.05 5.12
N ALA A 12 31.32 -8.19 4.47
CA ALA A 12 31.33 -8.30 3.03
C ALA A 12 29.96 -7.87 2.49
N ILE A 13 29.91 -6.71 1.84
CA ILE A 13 28.76 -6.28 1.04
C ILE A 13 28.78 -7.13 -0.23
N ALA A 14 28.06 -8.24 -0.21
CA ALA A 14 27.77 -9.01 -1.41
C ALA A 14 26.61 -8.33 -2.15
N ALA A 15 26.94 -7.58 -3.20
CA ALA A 15 25.97 -7.14 -4.20
C ALA A 15 25.49 -8.39 -4.97
N MET A 16 24.39 -8.99 -4.52
CA MET A 16 23.67 -10.00 -5.28
C MET A 16 22.56 -9.31 -6.05
N GLY A 17 22.61 -9.44 -7.37
CA GLY A 17 21.64 -8.88 -8.29
C GLY A 17 20.24 -9.37 -7.97
N MET A 18 19.43 -8.49 -7.39
CA MET A 18 17.99 -8.66 -7.38
C MET A 18 17.47 -8.28 -8.76
N VAL A 19 16.80 -9.22 -9.41
CA VAL A 19 15.99 -8.93 -10.59
C VAL A 19 14.86 -8.03 -10.08
N SER A 20 15.05 -6.72 -10.23
CA SER A 20 14.10 -5.69 -9.84
C SER A 20 12.78 -5.92 -10.58
N GLN A 21 11.75 -6.38 -9.87
CA GLN A 21 10.38 -6.06 -10.31
C GLN A 21 10.11 -4.63 -9.87
N ALA A 22 10.63 -3.67 -10.64
CA ALA A 22 10.22 -2.28 -10.53
C ALA A 22 8.76 -2.20 -10.97
N HIS A 23 7.82 -2.25 -10.03
CA HIS A 23 6.42 -1.89 -10.28
C HIS A 23 6.31 -0.36 -10.34
N ALA A 24 6.92 0.23 -11.37
CA ALA A 24 6.75 1.65 -11.66
C ALA A 24 5.31 1.89 -12.12
N LEU A 25 4.61 2.82 -11.47
CA LEU A 25 3.29 3.28 -11.89
C LEU A 25 3.45 4.17 -13.14
N THR A 26 3.75 3.57 -14.29
CA THR A 26 3.83 4.28 -15.57
C THR A 26 2.68 3.85 -16.46
N ASN A 27 1.67 4.71 -16.57
CA ASN A 27 1.26 5.40 -17.80
C ASN A 27 -0.22 5.81 -17.67
N SER A 28 -0.47 7.09 -17.50
CA SER A 28 -1.73 7.71 -17.90
C SER A 28 -1.39 9.02 -18.60
N THR A 29 -1.56 9.05 -19.92
CA THR A 29 -1.40 10.27 -20.73
C THR A 29 -2.53 11.24 -20.34
N SER A 30 -2.33 12.50 -19.97
CA SER A 30 -1.20 13.41 -20.16
C SER A 30 -1.20 14.48 -19.07
N VAL A 31 -0.46 14.26 -17.99
CA VAL A 31 0.46 15.20 -17.33
C VAL A 31 0.83 14.62 -15.96
N THR A 32 2.08 14.17 -15.85
CA THR A 32 2.83 13.80 -14.63
C THR A 32 2.37 12.57 -13.83
N SER A 33 3.21 11.53 -13.93
CA SER A 33 3.57 10.47 -12.97
C SER A 33 2.53 9.83 -12.06
N GLY A 34 2.44 8.50 -12.10
CA GLY A 34 1.61 7.72 -11.18
C GLY A 34 2.11 7.84 -9.74
N SER A 35 1.45 8.65 -8.94
CA SER A 35 1.63 8.74 -7.50
C SER A 35 0.82 7.66 -6.77
N LEU A 36 1.30 7.29 -5.59
CA LEU A 36 0.49 6.64 -4.58
C LEU A 36 -0.07 7.73 -3.67
N PHE A 37 -1.31 7.55 -3.24
CA PHE A 37 -1.99 8.43 -2.31
C PHE A 37 -2.34 7.67 -1.06
N LEU A 38 -2.19 8.33 0.08
CA LEU A 38 -2.87 7.96 1.32
C LEU A 38 -4.19 8.72 1.35
N TYR A 39 -5.27 7.99 1.61
CA TYR A 39 -6.57 8.57 1.93
C TYR A 39 -7.00 8.11 3.30
N ALA A 40 -7.45 9.05 4.13
CA ALA A 40 -8.03 8.80 5.44
C ALA A 40 -9.44 9.38 5.47
N PHE A 41 -10.38 8.64 6.02
CA PHE A 41 -11.79 9.02 6.09
C PHE A 41 -12.43 8.53 7.38
N GLU A 42 -13.44 9.27 7.84
CA GLU A 42 -14.30 8.82 8.93
C GLU A 42 -15.48 7.99 8.36
N ASP A 43 -15.83 6.89 9.02
CA ASP A 43 -17.01 6.07 8.70
C ASP A 43 -18.29 6.91 8.70
N ARG A 44 -19.15 6.73 7.68
CA ARG A 44 -20.46 7.42 7.68
C ARG A 44 -21.40 6.78 8.69
N GLN A 45 -21.99 7.61 9.56
CA GLN A 45 -23.10 7.13 10.38
C GLN A 45 -24.30 6.80 9.48
N LEU A 46 -24.65 5.51 9.42
CA LEU A 46 -25.84 5.00 8.73
C LEU A 46 -27.08 5.87 9.03
N ASN A 47 -27.68 6.43 7.97
CA ASN A 47 -28.87 7.30 7.98
C ASN A 47 -28.67 8.78 8.36
N THR A 48 -27.43 9.27 8.41
CA THR A 48 -27.15 10.71 8.45
C THR A 48 -26.61 11.16 7.10
N VAL A 49 -27.10 12.30 6.62
CA VAL A 49 -26.58 13.01 5.43
C VAL A 49 -25.37 13.87 5.80
N ASP A 50 -24.93 13.76 7.05
CA ASP A 50 -23.83 14.54 7.60
C ASP A 50 -22.54 13.98 7.01
N ALA A 51 -21.86 14.86 6.32
CA ALA A 51 -20.73 14.50 5.51
C ALA A 51 -19.54 14.18 6.42
N THR A 52 -18.93 13.02 6.17
CA THR A 52 -17.75 12.54 6.87
C THR A 52 -16.56 13.41 6.53
N ASN A 53 -15.58 13.53 7.43
CA ASN A 53 -14.35 14.23 7.08
C ASN A 53 -13.41 13.27 6.37
N SER A 54 -12.72 13.76 5.35
CA SER A 54 -11.73 12.99 4.62
C SER A 54 -10.47 13.82 4.33
N ALA A 55 -9.36 13.14 4.10
CA ALA A 55 -8.09 13.77 3.76
C ALA A 55 -7.29 12.90 2.80
N ILE A 56 -6.63 13.54 1.83
CA ILE A 56 -5.75 12.88 0.86
C ILE A 56 -4.34 13.44 0.93
N PHE A 57 -3.35 12.56 0.82
CA PHE A 57 -1.93 12.89 0.87
C PHE A 57 -1.21 12.20 -0.28
N ASP A 58 -0.44 12.95 -1.06
CA ASP A 58 0.44 12.36 -2.08
C ASP A 58 1.72 11.86 -1.42
N LEU A 59 2.06 10.59 -1.66
CA LEU A 59 3.28 9.97 -1.15
C LEU A 59 4.53 10.38 -1.96
N GLY A 60 4.38 11.10 -3.08
CA GLY A 60 5.47 11.61 -3.91
C GLY A 60 6.16 10.54 -4.75
N LEU A 61 5.55 9.37 -4.91
CA LEU A 61 6.18 8.16 -5.46
C LEU A 61 6.02 7.98 -6.98
N ALA A 62 6.01 9.11 -7.69
CA ALA A 62 5.84 9.27 -9.13
C ALA A 62 6.57 8.24 -10.05
N SER A 63 7.68 7.62 -9.61
CA SER A 63 8.42 6.63 -10.41
C SER A 63 9.24 5.60 -9.62
N ALA A 64 9.16 5.59 -8.28
CA ALA A 64 10.12 4.87 -7.44
C ALA A 64 9.52 4.32 -6.14
N PHE A 65 8.33 3.71 -6.20
CA PHE A 65 7.90 2.88 -5.08
C PHE A 65 8.81 1.65 -5.00
N ASP A 66 9.76 1.68 -4.07
CA ASP A 66 10.68 0.58 -3.83
C ASP A 66 9.98 -0.51 -3.00
N THR A 67 9.52 -1.55 -3.68
CA THR A 67 8.88 -2.69 -3.04
C THR A 67 9.89 -3.62 -2.35
N ALA A 68 11.18 -3.31 -2.40
CA ALA A 68 12.24 -4.13 -1.83
C ALA A 68 12.80 -3.57 -0.51
N SER A 69 12.37 -2.39 -0.09
CA SER A 69 12.78 -1.80 1.18
C SER A 69 11.62 -1.17 1.94
N ASN A 70 11.75 -1.14 3.27
CA ASN A 70 10.79 -0.44 4.12
C ASN A 70 10.84 1.05 3.82
N GLN A 71 9.67 1.69 3.75
CA GLN A 71 9.54 3.12 3.49
C GLN A 71 8.67 3.76 4.56
N THR A 72 8.96 5.01 4.91
CA THR A 72 8.21 5.77 5.91
C THR A 72 7.83 7.14 5.36
N PHE A 73 6.56 7.49 5.50
CA PHE A 73 5.98 8.78 5.15
C PHE A 73 5.43 9.40 6.44
N ASP A 74 6.05 10.49 6.87
CA ASP A 74 5.71 11.15 8.13
C ASP A 74 4.83 12.39 7.87
N PHE A 75 3.55 12.27 8.22
CA PHE A 75 2.57 13.36 8.16
C PHE A 75 2.32 14.00 9.53
N SER A 76 3.06 13.64 10.57
CA SER A 76 2.80 14.11 11.94
C SER A 76 2.86 15.64 12.10
N ALA A 77 3.71 16.30 11.32
CA ALA A 77 3.83 17.75 11.25
C ALA A 77 3.07 18.38 10.07
N ASN A 78 2.38 17.58 9.25
CA ASN A 78 1.64 18.08 8.09
C ASN A 78 0.36 18.79 8.56
N SER A 79 0.16 20.02 8.09
CA SER A 79 -0.98 20.85 8.51
C SER A 79 -2.34 20.25 8.15
N ALA A 80 -2.44 19.54 7.01
CA ALA A 80 -3.66 18.85 6.62
C ALA A 80 -3.93 17.65 7.55
N TRP A 81 -2.90 16.86 7.89
CA TRP A 81 -3.06 15.75 8.85
C TRP A 81 -3.49 16.25 10.24
N THR A 82 -2.82 17.28 10.76
CA THR A 82 -3.19 17.85 12.07
C THR A 82 -4.59 18.44 12.06
N THR A 83 -5.00 19.06 10.94
CA THR A 83 -6.37 19.59 10.79
C THR A 83 -7.38 18.45 10.76
N TYR A 84 -7.16 17.43 9.93
CA TYR A 84 -8.03 16.26 9.82
C TYR A 84 -8.24 15.59 11.19
N ILE A 85 -7.16 15.25 11.90
CA ILE A 85 -7.27 14.62 13.23
C ILE A 85 -8.04 15.50 14.22
N SER A 86 -7.89 16.84 14.14
CA SER A 86 -8.62 17.75 15.02
C SER A 86 -10.13 17.83 14.73
N THR A 87 -10.57 17.45 13.52
CA THR A 87 -11.98 17.44 13.14
C THR A 87 -12.70 16.13 13.45
N ILE A 88 -11.96 15.07 13.81
CA ILE A 88 -12.54 13.76 14.09
C ILE A 88 -13.10 13.68 15.51
N ALA A 89 -14.38 13.32 15.63
CA ALA A 89 -15.03 13.14 16.93
C ALA A 89 -14.64 11.83 17.61
N ASN A 90 -14.48 10.75 16.85
CA ASN A 90 -14.08 9.44 17.35
C ASN A 90 -12.99 8.81 16.48
N PRO A 91 -11.73 8.74 16.95
CA PRO A 91 -10.64 8.13 16.19
C PRO A 91 -10.86 6.66 15.80
N ALA A 92 -11.76 5.94 16.49
CA ALA A 92 -12.10 4.56 16.15
C ALA A 92 -12.92 4.43 14.85
N ASN A 93 -13.50 5.53 14.37
CA ASN A 93 -14.22 5.58 13.09
C ASN A 93 -13.29 5.91 11.91
N ILE A 94 -12.00 6.15 12.16
CA ILE A 94 -11.07 6.50 11.09
C ILE A 94 -10.66 5.21 10.38
N HIS A 95 -10.88 5.21 9.09
CA HIS A 95 -10.34 4.25 8.14
C HIS A 95 -9.38 4.93 7.19
N TRP A 96 -8.50 4.13 6.58
CA TRP A 96 -7.50 4.66 5.68
C TRP A 96 -7.14 3.64 4.62
N GLY A 97 -6.60 4.09 3.50
CA GLY A 97 -6.12 3.26 2.42
C GLY A 97 -4.99 3.93 1.66
N VAL A 98 -4.03 3.13 1.18
CA VAL A 98 -3.05 3.59 0.19
C VAL A 98 -3.46 3.06 -1.18
N PHE A 99 -3.52 3.95 -2.16
CA PHE A 99 -3.94 3.57 -3.50
C PHE A 99 -3.21 4.31 -4.61
N GLY A 100 -3.25 3.75 -5.82
CA GLY A 100 -2.82 4.43 -7.04
C GLY A 100 -3.35 3.68 -8.25
N SER A 101 -3.36 4.33 -9.42
CA SER A 101 -3.82 3.68 -10.63
C SER A 101 -3.06 4.07 -11.89
N ALA A 102 -3.13 3.21 -12.89
CA ALA A 102 -2.67 3.46 -14.25
C ALA A 102 -3.75 2.98 -15.23
N PHE A 103 -4.15 3.86 -16.16
CA PHE A 103 -5.22 3.55 -17.11
C PHE A 103 -4.63 3.08 -18.44
N GLY A 104 -4.95 1.85 -18.83
CA GLY A 104 -4.54 1.33 -20.13
C GLY A 104 -5.49 1.77 -21.24
N ASN A 105 -5.01 1.78 -22.49
CA ASN A 105 -5.81 2.17 -23.64
C ASN A 105 -7.10 1.31 -23.74
N GLY A 106 -8.26 1.98 -23.86
CA GLY A 106 -9.57 1.32 -23.95
C GLY A 106 -9.99 0.50 -22.71
N GLY A 107 -9.40 0.74 -21.53
CA GLY A 107 -9.71 0.03 -20.29
C GLY A 107 -9.08 -1.37 -20.16
N THR A 108 -8.20 -1.75 -21.11
CA THR A 108 -7.44 -3.01 -21.08
C THR A 108 -6.05 -2.78 -20.48
N ASN A 109 -5.52 -3.75 -19.72
CA ASN A 109 -4.26 -3.60 -18.96
C ASN A 109 -4.27 -2.47 -17.92
N THR A 110 -5.44 -1.95 -17.58
CA THR A 110 -5.65 -1.00 -16.51
C THR A 110 -5.23 -1.61 -15.17
N GLN A 111 -4.47 -0.87 -14.37
CA GLN A 111 -3.90 -1.34 -13.10
C GLN A 111 -4.33 -0.45 -11.95
N MET A 112 -4.54 -1.07 -10.79
CA MET A 112 -4.77 -0.42 -9.52
C MET A 112 -3.83 -1.01 -8.48
N LEU A 113 -3.25 -0.17 -7.66
CA LEU A 113 -2.53 -0.54 -6.46
C LEU A 113 -3.41 -0.13 -5.28
N THR A 114 -3.54 -1.00 -4.29
CA THR A 114 -4.36 -0.71 -3.12
C THR A 114 -3.95 -1.54 -1.92
N THR A 115 -4.10 -0.97 -0.73
CA THR A 115 -4.18 -1.72 0.52
C THR A 115 -5.53 -2.39 0.68
N LEU A 116 -5.60 -3.55 1.33
CA LEU A 116 -6.84 -4.22 1.72
C LEU A 116 -6.71 -4.78 3.14
N SER A 117 -7.72 -4.52 3.99
CA SER A 117 -7.88 -5.21 5.28
C SER A 117 -8.60 -6.55 5.13
N VAL A 118 -9.40 -6.69 4.07
CA VAL A 118 -10.07 -7.94 3.69
C VAL A 118 -9.77 -8.23 2.23
N VAL A 119 -9.06 -9.33 1.99
CA VAL A 119 -8.64 -9.73 0.65
C VAL A 119 -9.74 -10.56 -0.02
N PRO A 120 -10.42 -10.05 -1.08
CA PRO A 120 -11.45 -10.80 -1.76
C PRO A 120 -10.84 -11.94 -2.57
N ALA A 121 -11.53 -13.08 -2.64
CA ALA A 121 -11.06 -14.26 -3.38
C ALA A 121 -10.93 -14.02 -4.90
N SER A 122 -11.75 -13.13 -5.46
CA SER A 122 -11.62 -12.70 -6.85
C SER A 122 -12.31 -11.36 -7.09
N ILE A 123 -11.87 -10.63 -8.10
CA ILE A 123 -12.46 -9.36 -8.53
C ILE A 123 -12.60 -9.39 -10.06
N ASN A 124 -13.72 -8.92 -10.58
CA ASN A 124 -13.93 -8.82 -12.02
C ASN A 124 -13.36 -7.52 -12.62
N GLY A 125 -13.19 -7.50 -13.94
CA GLY A 125 -12.63 -6.37 -14.67
C GLY A 125 -13.49 -5.11 -14.59
N THR A 126 -14.82 -5.25 -14.51
CA THR A 126 -15.73 -4.10 -14.33
C THR A 126 -15.49 -3.41 -12.99
N ALA A 127 -15.32 -4.16 -11.90
CA ALA A 127 -15.06 -3.60 -10.57
C ALA A 127 -13.73 -2.84 -10.52
N VAL A 128 -12.65 -3.36 -11.11
CA VAL A 128 -11.36 -2.66 -11.19
C VAL A 128 -11.48 -1.38 -12.03
N ASN A 129 -12.23 -1.39 -13.13
CA ASN A 129 -12.44 -0.18 -13.94
C ASN A 129 -13.29 0.87 -13.21
N SER A 130 -14.32 0.44 -12.47
CA SER A 130 -15.12 1.33 -11.62
C SER A 130 -14.27 1.96 -10.51
N ALA A 131 -13.42 1.17 -9.86
CA ALA A 131 -12.49 1.63 -8.83
C ALA A 131 -11.62 2.80 -9.31
N ILE A 132 -11.09 2.67 -10.52
CA ILE A 132 -10.20 3.67 -11.10
C ILE A 132 -10.95 4.91 -11.58
N THR A 133 -12.19 4.72 -12.02
CA THR A 133 -13.08 5.86 -12.33
C THR A 133 -13.35 6.68 -11.07
N ASN A 134 -13.59 6.02 -9.94
CA ASN A 134 -13.75 6.67 -8.65
C ASN A 134 -12.44 7.38 -8.25
N TYR A 135 -11.30 6.68 -8.27
CA TYR A 135 -9.98 7.26 -8.03
C TYR A 135 -9.76 8.56 -8.82
N ASN A 136 -9.98 8.56 -10.14
CA ASN A 136 -9.77 9.75 -10.98
C ASN A 136 -10.74 10.90 -10.59
N THR A 137 -11.95 10.54 -10.16
CA THR A 137 -12.94 11.52 -9.70
C THR A 137 -12.51 12.12 -8.36
N GLU A 138 -11.95 11.33 -7.44
CA GLU A 138 -11.41 11.80 -6.16
C GLU A 138 -10.25 12.77 -6.36
N ILE A 139 -9.25 12.36 -7.15
CA ILE A 139 -8.11 13.20 -7.50
C ILE A 139 -8.57 14.53 -8.12
N SER A 140 -9.61 14.49 -8.96
CA SER A 140 -10.19 15.70 -9.54
C SER A 140 -10.84 16.60 -8.49
N VAL A 141 -11.58 16.05 -7.52
CA VAL A 141 -12.22 16.80 -6.43
C VAL A 141 -11.17 17.48 -5.54
N TYR A 142 -10.11 16.75 -5.16
CA TYR A 142 -9.06 17.26 -4.29
C TYR A 142 -8.09 18.22 -4.97
N ASN A 143 -7.93 18.12 -6.30
CA ASN A 143 -7.11 19.05 -7.08
C ASN A 143 -7.91 20.28 -7.57
N ASN A 144 -9.18 20.44 -7.18
CA ASN A 144 -10.04 21.52 -7.66
C ASN A 144 -9.90 22.79 -6.81
N GLU A 145 -9.61 23.93 -7.46
CA GLU A 145 -9.51 25.24 -6.79
C GLU A 145 -10.82 25.71 -6.14
N SER A 146 -11.98 25.27 -6.63
CA SER A 146 -13.28 25.67 -6.11
C SER A 146 -13.62 25.05 -4.75
N THR A 147 -13.05 23.89 -4.42
CA THR A 147 -13.20 23.22 -3.12
C THR A 147 -12.24 23.77 -2.07
N CYS A 148 -11.10 24.33 -2.46
CA CYS A 148 -10.04 24.79 -1.54
C CYS A 148 -9.91 26.32 -1.40
N GLY A 149 -10.77 27.10 -2.07
CA GLY A 149 -10.71 28.56 -2.08
C GLY A 149 -9.96 29.10 -3.30
N ALA A 150 -10.52 30.15 -3.90
CA ALA A 150 -10.35 30.56 -5.30
C ALA A 150 -8.97 31.14 -5.73
N SER A 151 -7.84 30.73 -5.16
CA SER A 151 -6.54 31.32 -5.53
C SER A 151 -5.34 30.38 -5.63
N SER A 152 -5.52 29.06 -5.55
CA SER A 152 -4.45 28.11 -5.85
C SER A 152 -4.97 26.67 -5.91
N SER A 153 -4.57 25.90 -6.92
CA SER A 153 -4.67 24.44 -6.90
C SER A 153 -4.10 23.95 -5.57
N CYS A 154 -4.93 23.31 -4.75
CA CYS A 154 -4.57 22.93 -3.39
C CYS A 154 -3.40 21.92 -3.33
N GLY A 155 -3.00 21.39 -4.48
CA GLY A 155 -2.09 20.28 -4.56
C GLY A 155 -2.72 19.06 -3.90
N PHE A 156 -1.88 18.09 -3.61
CA PHE A 156 -2.24 16.96 -2.76
C PHE A 156 -1.71 17.23 -1.34
N ASN A 157 -2.29 16.62 -0.30
CA ASN A 157 -2.18 16.99 1.13
C ASN A 157 -3.27 17.99 1.58
N VAL A 158 -4.54 17.58 1.47
CA VAL A 158 -5.72 18.44 1.65
C VAL A 158 -6.76 17.71 2.51
N VAL A 159 -7.56 18.48 3.25
CA VAL A 159 -8.69 17.99 4.05
C VAL A 159 -9.99 18.51 3.46
N MET A 160 -10.99 17.64 3.35
CA MET A 160 -12.37 17.97 3.00
C MET A 160 -13.23 17.82 4.26
N ILE A 161 -13.62 18.95 4.84
CA ILE A 161 -14.53 18.99 5.99
C ILE A 161 -15.96 18.94 5.46
N ASN A 162 -16.79 18.06 6.04
CA ASN A 162 -18.13 17.78 5.55
C ASN A 162 -18.09 17.35 4.06
N ASP A 163 -17.32 16.30 3.78
CA ASP A 163 -16.99 15.84 2.43
C ASP A 163 -18.16 15.89 1.43
N LEU A 164 -17.97 16.72 0.39
CA LEU A 164 -18.88 16.84 -0.75
C LEU A 164 -18.68 15.72 -1.78
N ALA A 165 -17.76 14.78 -1.51
CA ALA A 165 -17.52 13.65 -2.37
C ALA A 165 -18.80 12.82 -2.46
N SER A 166 -19.24 12.57 -3.69
CA SER A 166 -20.43 11.76 -3.97
C SER A 166 -20.40 10.47 -3.15
N ALA A 167 -21.56 9.90 -2.80
CA ALA A 167 -21.72 8.62 -2.07
C ALA A 167 -20.91 7.40 -2.61
N LYS A 168 -20.14 7.58 -3.69
CA LYS A 168 -19.18 6.63 -4.27
C LYS A 168 -17.88 6.48 -3.46
N PHE A 169 -17.53 7.45 -2.62
CA PHE A 169 -16.27 7.45 -1.84
C PHE A 169 -16.43 6.99 -0.39
N ASP A 170 -17.68 6.84 0.01
CA ASP A 170 -18.19 6.97 1.37
C ASP A 170 -17.49 6.08 2.41
N ASP A 171 -17.12 4.85 2.07
CA ASP A 171 -16.55 3.92 3.05
C ASP A 171 -15.38 3.08 2.50
N THR A 172 -14.90 3.41 1.29
CA THR A 172 -14.00 2.49 0.53
C THR A 172 -12.90 3.19 -0.25
N ALA A 173 -12.75 4.51 -0.06
CA ALA A 173 -11.85 5.34 -0.85
C ALA A 173 -12.10 5.22 -2.38
N GLY A 174 -13.32 4.85 -2.77
CA GLY A 174 -13.66 4.54 -4.16
C GLY A 174 -12.97 3.30 -4.75
N ILE A 175 -12.15 2.57 -3.97
CA ILE A 175 -11.29 1.48 -4.43
C ILE A 175 -12.11 0.21 -4.64
N LEU A 176 -12.65 -0.41 -3.59
CA LEU A 176 -13.39 -1.67 -3.68
C LEU A 176 -14.34 -1.79 -2.47
N PRO A 177 -15.63 -2.11 -2.68
CA PRO A 177 -16.61 -2.23 -1.61
C PRO A 177 -16.15 -3.16 -0.47
N SER A 178 -16.20 -2.65 0.76
CA SER A 178 -16.00 -3.42 2.01
C SER A 178 -14.63 -4.08 2.17
N THR A 179 -13.58 -3.50 1.60
CA THR A 179 -12.21 -4.07 1.69
C THR A 179 -11.22 -3.21 2.50
N VAL A 180 -11.65 -2.02 2.93
CA VAL A 180 -10.86 -1.07 3.71
C VAL A 180 -11.62 -0.79 5.01
N THR A 181 -11.34 -1.61 6.01
CA THR A 181 -12.00 -1.57 7.34
C THR A 181 -11.01 -1.45 8.48
N ALA A 182 -9.71 -1.39 8.18
CA ALA A 182 -8.65 -1.26 9.19
C ALA A 182 -8.66 0.16 9.76
N GLY A 183 -8.41 0.29 11.06
CA GLY A 183 -8.30 1.57 11.74
C GLY A 183 -6.87 2.09 11.81
N LEU A 184 -6.69 3.22 12.50
CA LEU A 184 -5.35 3.70 12.85
C LEU A 184 -4.64 2.69 13.76
N GLY A 185 -3.39 2.37 13.42
CA GLY A 185 -2.52 1.41 14.11
C GLY A 185 -2.57 0.00 13.52
N ASP A 186 -3.60 -0.31 12.73
CA ASP A 186 -3.72 -1.61 12.06
C ASP A 186 -2.85 -1.70 10.80
N SER A 187 -2.63 -2.91 10.32
CA SER A 187 -1.92 -3.20 9.07
C SER A 187 -2.87 -3.61 7.95
N MET A 188 -2.54 -3.26 6.71
CA MET A 188 -3.22 -3.76 5.52
C MET A 188 -2.24 -4.22 4.46
N ASP A 189 -2.51 -5.39 3.89
CA ASP A 189 -1.74 -5.99 2.82
C ASP A 189 -1.84 -5.15 1.55
N PHE A 190 -0.74 -5.04 0.81
CA PHE A 190 -0.67 -4.25 -0.41
C PHE A 190 -0.78 -5.13 -1.65
N PHE A 191 -1.68 -4.75 -2.56
CA PHE A 191 -1.99 -5.51 -3.76
C PHE A 191 -1.95 -4.65 -5.02
N LYS A 192 -1.66 -5.32 -6.13
CA LYS A 192 -1.87 -4.83 -7.48
C LYS A 192 -2.97 -5.66 -8.15
N TYR A 193 -3.98 -4.98 -8.68
CA TYR A 193 -4.97 -5.55 -9.57
C TYR A 193 -4.73 -5.09 -10.99
N LYS A 194 -4.75 -6.02 -11.93
CA LYS A 194 -4.70 -5.75 -13.36
C LYS A 194 -6.00 -6.22 -14.02
N SER A 195 -6.73 -5.30 -14.62
CA SER A 195 -7.92 -5.61 -15.39
C SER A 195 -7.56 -6.35 -16.68
N ASN A 196 -8.18 -7.51 -16.89
CA ASN A 196 -8.04 -8.33 -18.09
C ASN A 196 -9.15 -8.06 -19.12
N GLY A 197 -10.10 -7.17 -18.82
CA GLY A 197 -11.20 -6.81 -19.71
C GLY A 197 -12.24 -5.92 -19.05
N THR A 198 -13.21 -5.45 -19.83
CA THR A 198 -14.25 -4.52 -19.35
C THR A 198 -15.53 -5.21 -18.87
N LYS A 199 -15.63 -6.53 -19.04
CA LYS A 199 -16.81 -7.34 -18.71
C LYS A 199 -16.71 -7.94 -17.31
N ALA A 200 -17.85 -8.05 -16.62
CA ALA A 200 -17.94 -8.69 -15.31
C ALA A 200 -17.60 -10.19 -15.31
N SER A 201 -17.73 -10.86 -16.47
CA SER A 201 -17.35 -12.27 -16.65
C SER A 201 -15.85 -12.49 -16.75
N VAL A 202 -15.05 -11.43 -16.88
CA VAL A 202 -13.59 -11.51 -17.00
C VAL A 202 -12.99 -11.15 -15.65
N LEU A 203 -12.26 -12.08 -15.05
CA LEU A 203 -11.58 -11.85 -13.77
C LEU A 203 -10.30 -11.03 -13.97
N SER A 204 -10.04 -10.14 -13.03
CA SER A 204 -8.80 -9.38 -12.94
C SER A 204 -7.69 -10.24 -12.35
N THR A 205 -6.46 -9.97 -12.74
CA THR A 205 -5.29 -10.59 -12.11
C THR A 205 -4.97 -9.85 -10.83
N GLN A 206 -4.99 -10.57 -9.71
CA GLN A 206 -4.53 -10.09 -8.41
C GLN A 206 -3.08 -10.49 -8.21
N THR A 207 -2.27 -9.58 -7.69
CA THR A 207 -0.87 -9.84 -7.34
C THR A 207 -0.59 -9.14 -6.01
N ALA A 208 -0.29 -9.90 -4.97
CA ALA A 208 0.25 -9.34 -3.73
C ALA A 208 1.63 -8.75 -4.02
N PHE A 209 1.94 -7.60 -3.43
CA PHE A 209 3.33 -7.24 -3.22
C PHE A 209 3.83 -8.14 -2.11
N ALA A 210 4.87 -8.93 -2.39
CA ALA A 210 5.34 -9.94 -1.48
C ALA A 210 6.81 -10.21 -1.77
N THR A 211 7.64 -10.09 -0.74
CA THR A 211 9.00 -10.62 -0.77
C THR A 211 9.03 -11.86 0.12
N GLY A 212 9.27 -13.04 -0.47
CA GLY A 212 9.45 -14.28 0.32
C GLY A 212 8.20 -15.11 0.64
N GLY A 213 7.02 -14.72 0.15
CA GLY A 213 5.79 -15.53 0.22
C GLY A 213 4.68 -14.93 1.08
N ASP A 214 5.02 -14.02 1.99
CA ASP A 214 4.07 -13.22 2.76
C ASP A 214 3.84 -11.87 2.07
N ALA A 215 2.64 -11.30 2.20
CA ALA A 215 2.30 -10.01 1.62
C ALA A 215 2.98 -8.87 2.38
N ASP A 216 3.59 -7.95 1.64
CA ASP A 216 4.02 -6.66 2.16
C ASP A 216 2.79 -5.85 2.55
N TYR A 217 2.94 -4.97 3.54
CA TYR A 217 1.82 -4.27 4.13
C TYR A 217 2.15 -2.82 4.47
N PHE A 218 1.11 -2.01 4.58
CA PHE A 218 1.19 -0.67 5.15
C PHE A 218 0.65 -0.66 6.58
N THR A 219 1.16 0.23 7.42
CA THR A 219 0.59 0.62 8.71
C THR A 219 0.49 2.14 8.80
N LEU A 220 -0.63 2.66 9.32
CA LEU A 220 -0.79 4.09 9.60
C LEU A 220 -0.94 4.29 11.09
N SER A 221 0.04 4.91 11.73
CA SER A 221 0.00 5.21 13.17
C SER A 221 -0.99 6.34 13.50
N ASN A 222 -1.42 6.41 14.76
CA ASN A 222 -2.26 7.50 15.27
C ASN A 222 -1.60 8.88 15.18
N THR A 223 -0.26 8.93 15.02
CA THR A 223 0.49 10.18 14.87
C THR A 223 0.64 10.61 13.41
N GLY A 224 0.11 9.87 12.43
CA GLY A 224 0.22 10.19 11.01
C GLY A 224 1.51 9.70 10.35
N VAL A 225 2.20 8.75 10.97
CA VAL A 225 3.33 8.07 10.31
C VAL A 225 2.80 6.84 9.58
N LEU A 226 2.87 6.88 8.25
CA LEU A 226 2.57 5.77 7.35
C LEU A 226 3.86 4.99 7.07
N THR A 227 3.85 3.68 7.25
CA THR A 227 5.02 2.83 6.98
C THR A 227 4.64 1.71 6.04
N TYR A 228 5.39 1.56 4.94
CA TYR A 228 5.42 0.35 4.13
C TYR A 228 6.47 -0.60 4.68
N THR A 229 6.06 -1.84 4.96
CA THR A 229 6.95 -2.89 5.46
C THR A 229 6.99 -4.03 4.46
N VAL A 230 8.21 -4.35 4.02
CA VAL A 230 8.48 -5.55 3.23
C VAL A 230 8.43 -6.74 4.16
N ALA A 231 7.60 -7.73 3.85
CA ALA A 231 7.47 -8.91 4.69
C ALA A 231 8.81 -9.66 4.76
N ALA A 232 9.17 -10.12 5.96
CA ALA A 232 10.45 -10.79 6.15
C ALA A 232 10.45 -12.13 5.42
N VAL A 233 11.42 -12.33 4.53
CA VAL A 233 11.69 -13.65 3.93
C VAL A 233 12.31 -14.53 5.02
N PRO A 234 11.80 -15.75 5.27
CA PRO A 234 12.54 -16.73 6.05
C PRO A 234 13.88 -17.00 5.36
N GLU A 235 14.97 -16.54 5.97
CA GLU A 235 16.26 -16.42 5.31
C GLU A 235 16.75 -17.79 4.77
N ALA A 236 17.36 -17.78 3.58
CA ALA A 236 17.94 -18.97 2.95
C ALA A 236 18.98 -19.67 3.86
N GLU A 237 19.58 -18.94 4.79
CA GLU A 237 20.49 -19.46 5.81
C GLU A 237 19.80 -20.32 6.88
N THR A 238 18.51 -20.14 7.17
CA THR A 238 17.75 -21.09 8.01
C THR A 238 17.61 -22.44 7.30
N TYR A 239 17.29 -22.42 6.00
CA TYR A 239 17.26 -23.63 5.18
C TYR A 239 18.64 -24.23 4.98
N GLY A 240 19.67 -23.38 4.82
CA GLY A 240 21.07 -23.77 4.73
C GLY A 240 21.58 -24.42 6.01
N MET A 241 21.21 -23.89 7.18
CA MET A 241 21.54 -24.46 8.49
C MET A 241 20.79 -25.76 8.76
N MET A 242 19.53 -25.86 8.32
CA MET A 242 18.77 -27.11 8.37
C MET A 242 19.38 -28.18 7.45
N LEU A 243 19.79 -27.81 6.22
CA LEU A 243 20.48 -28.71 5.29
C LEU A 243 21.88 -29.08 5.78
N ALA A 244 22.61 -28.15 6.39
CA ALA A 244 23.90 -28.42 7.02
C ALA A 244 23.73 -29.36 8.23
N GLY A 245 22.68 -29.17 9.03
CA GLY A 245 22.30 -30.06 10.12
C GLY A 245 21.97 -31.46 9.62
N LEU A 246 21.16 -31.58 8.56
CA LEU A 246 20.85 -32.87 7.92
C LEU A 246 22.08 -33.51 7.28
N GLY A 247 22.96 -32.72 6.67
CA GLY A 247 24.23 -33.17 6.10
C GLY A 247 25.16 -33.75 7.18
N LEU A 248 25.24 -33.10 8.34
CA LEU A 248 26.02 -33.59 9.49
C LEU A 248 25.45 -34.91 10.03
N VAL A 249 24.13 -34.99 10.21
CA VAL A 249 23.45 -36.20 10.69
C VAL A 249 23.63 -37.36 9.70
N GLY A 250 23.45 -37.10 8.39
CA GLY A 250 23.69 -38.08 7.34
C GLY A 250 25.13 -38.59 7.31
N PHE A 251 26.11 -37.70 7.51
CA PHE A 251 27.52 -38.05 7.62
C PHE A 251 27.81 -38.93 8.85
N MET A 252 27.21 -38.61 10.01
CA MET A 252 27.33 -39.44 11.22
C MET A 252 26.75 -40.84 11.04
N VAL A 253 25.58 -40.96 10.39
CA VAL A 253 24.96 -42.27 10.10
C VAL A 253 25.81 -43.09 9.14
N ARG A 254 26.41 -42.47 8.11
CA ARG A 254 27.31 -43.16 7.17
C ARG A 254 28.55 -43.74 7.86
N ARG A 255 29.13 -43.02 8.83
CA ARG A 255 30.27 -43.55 9.62
C ARG A 255 29.93 -44.81 10.41
N ARG A 256 28.67 -44.96 10.87
CA ARG A 256 28.25 -46.13 11.65
C ARG A 256 28.00 -47.39 10.81
N LYS A 257 27.79 -47.27 9.49
CA LYS A 257 27.64 -48.41 8.58
C LYS A 257 28.95 -48.91 7.99
N ALA A 258 30.02 -48.13 8.09
CA ALA A 258 31.34 -48.47 7.54
C ALA A 258 32.25 -49.21 8.55
N VAL A 259 31.73 -49.51 9.74
CA VAL A 259 32.32 -50.36 10.80
C VAL A 259 31.34 -51.48 11.07
#